data_AF-V7HLH0-F1
#
_entry.id   AF-V7HLH0-F1
#
_cell.length_a   1.000
_cell.length_b   1.000
_cell.length_c   1.000
_cell.angle_alpha   90.00
_cell.angle_beta   90.00
_cell.angle_gamma   90.00
#
_symmetry.space_group_name_H-M   'P 1'
#
loop_
_entity.id
_entity.type
_entity.pdbx_description
1 polymer ?
#
loop_
_entity_poly.entity_id
_entity_poly.type
_entity_poly.pdbx_seq_one_letter_code
_entity_poly.pdbx_strand_id
1 'polypeptide(L)'
;MMSILYYLLGGVGGALRLAAGAAAGVAFAYLAIVPLERADARRGYVQEDRAIAAEAKLTEVQRQVAAGQIVIASYQEILKNARAKDAADDAQLAKDRAEFEAKVAAAGRAWNLDQSDVDWLLH
;
A
#
# COMPACT_ATOMS: atom_id res chain seq x y z
N MET A 1 -60.21 50.82 1.59
CA MET A 1 -60.23 49.39 1.93
C MET A 1 -58.96 48.97 2.69
N MET A 2 -58.55 49.73 3.72
CA MET A 2 -57.29 49.52 4.47
C MET A 2 -57.52 49.43 6.00
N SER A 3 -58.78 49.26 6.44
CA SER A 3 -59.16 49.47 7.86
C SER A 3 -59.51 48.18 8.61
N ILE A 4 -60.11 47.18 7.95
CA ILE A 4 -60.61 45.96 8.64
C ILE A 4 -59.46 45.03 9.04
N LEU A 5 -58.48 44.80 8.15
CA LEU A 5 -57.29 44.00 8.43
C LEU A 5 -56.39 44.63 9.53
N TYR A 6 -56.30 45.96 9.56
CA TYR A 6 -55.47 46.69 10.53
C TYR A 6 -56.05 46.58 11.95
N TYR A 7 -57.37 46.66 12.09
CA TYR A 7 -58.04 46.43 13.38
C TYR A 7 -58.00 44.96 13.82
N LEU A 8 -58.16 44.00 12.90
CA LEU A 8 -58.09 42.56 13.20
C LEU A 8 -56.70 42.12 13.68
N LEU A 9 -55.64 42.76 13.19
CA LEU A 9 -54.27 42.51 13.63
C LEU A 9 -53.90 43.26 14.92
N GLY A 10 -54.75 44.15 15.44
CA GLY A 10 -54.45 44.95 16.64
C GLY A 10 -53.60 46.20 16.37
N GLY A 11 -53.65 46.74 15.14
CA GLY A 11 -52.97 47.97 14.72
C GLY A 11 -51.45 47.91 14.81
N VAL A 12 -50.82 49.02 15.19
CA VAL A 12 -49.35 49.13 15.36
C VAL A 12 -48.79 48.06 16.30
N GLY A 13 -49.52 47.74 17.39
CA GLY A 13 -49.09 46.73 18.36
C GLY A 13 -49.03 45.31 17.78
N GLY A 14 -49.94 44.99 16.85
CA GLY A 14 -49.90 43.74 16.09
C GLY A 14 -48.70 43.64 15.17
N ALA A 15 -48.45 44.69 14.39
CA ALA A 15 -47.32 44.77 13.49
C ALA A 15 -45.98 44.66 14.25
N LEU A 16 -45.86 45.30 15.42
CA LEU A 16 -44.67 45.20 16.28
C LEU A 16 -44.45 43.79 16.82
N ARG A 17 -45.50 43.08 17.22
CA ARG A 17 -45.38 41.69 17.70
C ARG A 17 -44.98 40.73 16.59
N LEU A 18 -45.50 40.91 15.39
CA LEU A 18 -45.07 40.13 14.22
C LEU A 18 -43.61 40.41 13.87
N ALA A 19 -43.20 41.69 13.88
CA ALA A 19 -41.81 42.06 13.66
C ALA A 19 -40.87 41.47 14.72
N ALA A 20 -41.28 41.51 15.99
CA ALA A 20 -40.53 40.92 17.11
C ALA A 20 -40.44 39.39 16.98
N GLY A 21 -41.53 38.72 16.61
CA GLY A 21 -41.55 37.27 16.36
C GLY A 21 -40.65 36.87 15.20
N ALA A 22 -40.70 37.62 14.09
CA ALA A 22 -39.81 37.40 12.95
C ALA A 22 -38.33 37.63 13.32
N ALA A 23 -38.03 38.71 14.05
CA ALA A 23 -36.67 38.99 14.52
C ALA A 23 -36.15 37.91 15.47
N ALA A 24 -36.99 37.44 16.40
CA ALA A 24 -36.64 36.34 17.30
C ALA A 24 -36.41 35.02 16.54
N GLY A 25 -37.24 34.73 15.53
CA GLY A 25 -37.07 33.57 14.66
C GLY A 25 -35.75 33.60 13.88
N VAL A 26 -35.42 34.75 13.28
CA VAL A 26 -34.15 34.96 12.57
C VAL A 26 -32.96 34.83 13.54
N ALA A 27 -33.04 35.44 14.73
CA ALA A 27 -32.00 35.34 15.73
C ALA A 27 -31.79 33.88 16.19
N PHE A 28 -32.87 33.13 16.42
CA PHE A 28 -32.78 31.71 16.78
C PHE A 28 -32.15 30.87 15.66
N ALA A 29 -32.55 31.09 14.41
CA ALA A 29 -31.96 30.38 13.28
C ALA A 29 -30.45 30.64 13.18
N TYR A 30 -30.02 31.89 13.32
CA TYR A 30 -28.61 32.26 13.19
C TYR A 30 -27.75 31.81 14.38
N LEU A 31 -28.31 31.82 15.60
CA LEU A 31 -27.57 31.50 16.83
C LEU A 31 -27.57 30.01 17.18
N ALA A 32 -28.59 29.26 16.76
CA ALA A 32 -28.74 27.85 17.14
C ALA A 32 -28.68 26.90 15.94
N ILE A 33 -29.48 27.13 14.90
CA ILE A 33 -29.64 26.18 13.78
C ILE A 33 -28.41 26.20 12.86
N VAL A 34 -28.04 27.38 12.33
CA VAL A 34 -26.88 27.53 11.43
C VAL A 34 -25.57 26.97 12.02
N PRO A 35 -25.18 27.25 13.28
CA PRO A 35 -23.95 26.69 13.83
C PRO A 35 -24.01 25.17 14.01
N LEU A 36 -25.18 24.61 14.33
CA LEU A 36 -25.39 23.17 14.45
C LEU A 36 -25.23 22.48 13.08
N GLU A 37 -25.92 22.97 12.05
CA GLU A 37 -25.81 22.44 10.68
C GLU A 37 -24.38 22.52 10.15
N ARG A 38 -23.68 23.63 10.41
CA ARG A 38 -22.26 23.76 10.05
C ARG A 38 -21.38 22.76 10.80
N ALA A 39 -21.71 22.43 12.05
CA ALA A 39 -20.97 21.43 12.81
C ALA A 39 -21.18 20.03 12.24
N ASP A 40 -22.41 19.68 11.88
CA ASP A 40 -22.73 18.38 11.28
C ASP A 40 -22.16 18.25 9.86
N ALA A 41 -22.23 19.31 9.04
CA ALA A 41 -21.57 19.35 7.74
C ALA A 41 -20.06 19.11 7.84
N ARG A 42 -19.37 19.79 8.78
CA ARG A 42 -17.94 19.55 9.04
C ARG A 42 -17.65 18.10 9.44
N ARG A 43 -18.51 17.49 10.26
CA ARG A 43 -18.36 16.07 10.64
C ARG A 43 -18.52 15.13 9.44
N GLY A 44 -19.42 15.46 8.51
CA GLY A 44 -19.57 14.76 7.24
C GLY A 44 -18.28 14.82 6.41
N TYR A 45 -17.74 16.03 6.18
CA TYR A 45 -16.49 16.21 5.44
C TYR A 45 -15.31 15.45 6.04
N VAL A 46 -15.16 15.45 7.36
CA VAL A 46 -14.08 14.70 8.02
C VAL A 46 -14.23 13.18 7.79
N GLN A 47 -15.45 12.66 7.70
CA GLN A 47 -15.68 11.24 7.41
C GLN A 47 -15.35 10.91 5.95
N GLU A 48 -15.77 11.76 5.01
CA GLU A 48 -15.42 11.63 3.59
C GLU A 48 -13.91 11.69 3.37
N ASP A 49 -13.22 12.68 3.96
CA ASP A 49 -11.77 12.82 3.89
C ASP A 49 -11.04 11.59 4.45
N ARG A 50 -11.55 11.02 5.55
CA ARG A 50 -11.01 9.78 6.12
C ARG A 50 -11.22 8.58 5.20
N ALA A 51 -12.37 8.48 4.54
CA ALA A 51 -12.64 7.42 3.58
C ALA A 51 -11.69 7.52 2.37
N ILE A 52 -11.55 8.72 1.79
CA ILE A 52 -10.64 8.99 0.67
C ILE A 52 -9.19 8.66 1.07
N ALA A 53 -8.75 9.10 2.25
CA ALA A 53 -7.41 8.81 2.74
C ALA A 53 -7.18 7.29 2.95
N ALA A 54 -8.20 6.56 3.43
CA ALA A 54 -8.13 5.11 3.60
C ALA A 54 -8.04 4.39 2.25
N GLU A 55 -8.84 4.81 1.27
CA GLU A 55 -8.81 4.29 -0.10
C GLU A 55 -7.44 4.53 -0.75
N ALA A 56 -6.90 5.75 -0.66
CA ALA A 56 -5.57 6.07 -1.18
C ALA A 56 -4.47 5.21 -0.54
N LYS A 57 -4.54 4.99 0.78
CA LYS A 57 -3.60 4.11 1.48
C LYS A 57 -3.70 2.66 1.00
N LEU A 58 -4.93 2.17 0.78
CA LEU A 58 -5.16 0.82 0.27
C LEU A 58 -4.59 0.65 -1.15
N THR A 59 -4.81 1.62 -2.04
CA THR A 59 -4.23 1.63 -3.39
C THR A 59 -2.71 1.60 -3.36
N GLU A 60 -2.08 2.39 -2.49
CA GLU A 60 -0.61 2.40 -2.39
C GLU A 60 -0.07 1.08 -1.83
N VAL A 61 -0.72 0.49 -0.82
CA VAL A 61 -0.35 -0.83 -0.32
C VAL A 61 -0.47 -1.90 -1.41
N GLN A 62 -1.56 -1.89 -2.18
CA GLN A 62 -1.72 -2.82 -3.30
C GLN A 62 -0.63 -2.65 -4.36
N ARG A 63 -0.26 -1.41 -4.68
CA ARG A 63 0.86 -1.11 -5.61
C ARG A 63 2.18 -1.69 -5.09
N GLN A 64 2.45 -1.52 -3.80
CA GLN A 64 3.67 -2.06 -3.17
C GLN A 64 3.68 -3.58 -3.14
N VAL A 65 2.54 -4.22 -2.86
CA VAL A 65 2.41 -5.69 -2.91
C VAL A 65 2.67 -6.21 -4.32
N ALA A 66 2.08 -5.58 -5.34
CA ALA A 66 2.30 -5.97 -6.74
C ALA A 66 3.78 -5.82 -7.15
N ALA A 67 4.42 -4.71 -6.77
CA ALA A 67 5.86 -4.52 -7.00
C ALA A 67 6.70 -5.58 -6.28
N GLY A 68 6.36 -5.91 -5.03
CA GLY A 68 7.04 -6.96 -4.27
C GLY A 68 6.91 -8.35 -4.91
N GLN A 69 5.75 -8.68 -5.46
CA GLN A 69 5.53 -9.95 -6.17
C GLN A 69 6.41 -10.08 -7.41
N ILE A 70 6.59 -9.00 -8.18
CA ILE A 70 7.47 -8.99 -9.35
C ILE A 70 8.92 -9.28 -8.94
N VAL A 71 9.39 -8.66 -7.86
CA VAL A 71 10.74 -8.87 -7.34
C VAL A 71 10.92 -10.31 -6.85
N ILE A 72 9.96 -10.86 -6.11
CA ILE A 72 10.01 -12.25 -5.65
C ILE A 72 10.08 -13.21 -6.85
N ALA A 73 9.24 -13.00 -7.86
CA ALA A 73 9.23 -13.83 -9.07
C ALA A 73 10.57 -13.78 -9.81
N SER A 74 11.17 -12.60 -9.97
CA SER A 74 12.47 -12.47 -10.64
C SER A 74 13.59 -13.16 -9.85
N TYR A 75 13.61 -13.04 -8.52
CA TYR A 75 14.59 -13.76 -7.69
C TYR A 75 14.43 -15.28 -7.76
N GLN A 76 13.19 -15.79 -7.79
CA GLN A 76 12.94 -17.21 -7.97
C GLN A 76 13.47 -17.73 -9.31
N GLU A 77 13.29 -16.96 -10.39
CA GLU A 77 13.82 -17.30 -11.70
C GLU A 77 15.36 -17.28 -11.73
N ILE A 78 15.99 -16.26 -11.14
CA ILE A 78 17.45 -16.19 -11.00
C ILE A 78 17.99 -17.41 -10.24
N LEU A 79 17.37 -17.77 -9.11
CA LEU A 79 17.79 -18.93 -8.31
C LEU A 79 17.64 -20.24 -9.08
N LYS A 80 16.55 -20.40 -9.85
CA LYS A 80 16.35 -21.58 -10.69
C LYS A 80 17.43 -21.68 -11.77
N ASN A 81 17.75 -20.56 -12.42
CA ASN A 81 18.78 -20.51 -13.45
C ASN A 81 20.17 -20.75 -12.88
N ALA A 82 20.49 -20.20 -11.70
CA ALA A 82 21.76 -20.44 -11.02
C ALA A 82 21.93 -21.93 -10.69
N ARG A 83 20.92 -22.58 -10.09
CA ARG A 83 20.98 -24.02 -9.80
C ARG A 83 21.11 -24.89 -11.06
N ALA A 84 20.42 -24.52 -12.14
CA ALA A 84 20.53 -25.23 -13.40
C ALA A 84 21.94 -25.09 -14.01
N LYS A 85 22.54 -23.90 -13.89
CA LYS A 85 23.92 -23.66 -14.32
C LYS A 85 24.90 -24.46 -13.47
N ASP A 86 24.80 -24.40 -12.15
CA ASP A 86 25.69 -25.14 -11.24
C ASP A 86 25.64 -26.65 -11.54
N ALA A 87 24.44 -27.20 -11.74
CA ALA A 87 24.28 -28.61 -12.10
C ALA A 87 24.90 -28.95 -13.47
N ALA A 88 24.84 -28.03 -14.44
CA ALA A 88 25.47 -28.22 -15.75
C ALA A 88 27.00 -28.12 -15.66
N ASP A 89 27.52 -27.17 -14.88
CA ASP A 89 28.94 -26.98 -14.65
C ASP A 89 29.54 -28.20 -13.91
N ASP A 90 28.84 -28.72 -12.89
CA ASP A 90 29.23 -29.95 -12.19
C ASP A 90 29.26 -31.17 -13.12
N ALA A 91 28.25 -31.32 -13.97
CA ALA A 91 28.18 -32.40 -14.94
C ALA A 91 29.31 -32.30 -15.98
N GLN A 92 29.67 -31.09 -16.41
CA GLN A 92 30.78 -30.86 -17.33
C GLN A 92 32.12 -31.16 -16.65
N LEU A 93 32.34 -30.65 -15.44
CA LEU A 93 33.56 -30.92 -14.66
C LEU A 93 33.77 -32.42 -14.40
N ALA A 94 32.69 -33.15 -14.13
CA ALA A 94 32.76 -34.60 -13.94
C ALA A 94 33.21 -35.33 -15.23
N LYS A 95 32.71 -34.91 -16.40
CA LYS A 95 33.14 -35.45 -17.69
C LYS A 95 34.59 -35.10 -17.99
N ASP A 96 34.97 -33.84 -17.84
CA ASP A 96 36.32 -33.36 -18.11
C ASP A 96 37.34 -34.09 -17.22
N ARG A 97 36.99 -34.32 -15.94
CA ARG A 97 37.81 -35.11 -15.03
C ARG A 97 37.99 -36.54 -15.53
N ALA A 98 36.91 -37.24 -15.88
CA ALA A 98 36.98 -38.62 -16.37
C ALA A 98 37.80 -38.73 -17.67
N GLU A 99 37.62 -37.79 -18.61
CA GLU A 99 38.41 -37.74 -19.83
C GLU A 99 39.90 -37.48 -19.57
N PHE A 100 40.20 -36.58 -18.63
CA PHE A 100 41.57 -36.28 -18.26
C PHE A 100 42.25 -37.46 -17.57
N GLU A 101 41.57 -38.10 -16.61
CA GLU A 101 42.03 -39.32 -15.95
C GLU A 101 42.31 -40.44 -16.96
N ALA A 102 41.43 -40.62 -17.96
CA ALA A 102 41.65 -41.59 -19.04
C ALA A 102 42.88 -41.28 -19.89
N LYS A 103 43.12 -40.00 -20.24
CA LYS A 103 44.32 -39.56 -20.97
C LYS A 103 45.60 -39.79 -20.17
N VAL A 104 45.57 -39.54 -18.86
CA VAL A 104 46.70 -39.77 -17.95
C VAL A 104 47.03 -41.26 -17.85
N ALA A 105 46.02 -42.10 -17.65
CA ALA A 105 46.17 -43.56 -17.64
C ALA A 105 46.70 -44.10 -18.97
N ALA A 106 46.21 -43.59 -20.11
CA ALA A 106 46.72 -43.97 -21.43
C ALA A 106 48.19 -43.57 -21.66
N ALA A 107 48.66 -42.52 -20.99
CA ALA A 107 50.07 -42.13 -20.97
C ALA A 107 50.94 -42.95 -20.01
N GLY A 108 50.38 -44.00 -19.39
CA GLY A 108 51.08 -44.88 -18.44
C GLY A 108 51.40 -44.21 -17.10
N ARG A 109 50.76 -43.09 -16.78
CA ARG A 109 50.93 -42.37 -15.51
C ARG A 109 49.67 -42.57 -14.67
N ALA A 110 49.83 -42.66 -13.35
CA ALA A 110 48.73 -42.64 -12.41
C ALA A 110 48.93 -41.45 -11.45
N TRP A 111 47.93 -40.58 -11.33
CA TRP A 111 47.90 -39.50 -10.33
C TRP A 111 47.10 -39.98 -9.12
N ASN A 112 47.64 -40.97 -8.42
CA ASN A 112 47.18 -41.30 -7.08
C ASN A 112 48.14 -40.59 -6.13
N LEU A 113 47.64 -39.56 -5.43
CA LEU A 113 48.31 -39.10 -4.22
C LEU A 113 48.15 -40.23 -3.20
N ASP A 114 49.26 -40.78 -2.72
CA ASP A 114 49.20 -41.70 -1.61
C ASP A 114 49.02 -40.94 -0.29
N GLN A 115 48.75 -41.66 0.79
CA GLN A 115 48.52 -41.03 2.09
C GLN A 115 49.74 -40.22 2.55
N SER A 116 50.96 -40.59 2.15
CA SER A 116 52.17 -39.83 2.50
C SER A 116 52.28 -38.52 1.71
N ASP A 117 51.84 -38.50 0.44
CA ASP A 117 51.77 -37.27 -0.36
C ASP A 117 50.74 -36.29 0.22
N VAL A 118 49.60 -36.81 0.71
CA VAL A 118 48.56 -36.02 1.37
C VAL A 118 49.07 -35.45 2.71
N ASP A 119 49.74 -36.28 3.51
CA ASP A 119 50.29 -35.87 4.80
C ASP A 119 51.42 -34.82 4.62
N TRP A 120 52.19 -34.88 3.53
CA TRP A 120 53.20 -33.87 3.18
C TRP A 120 52.58 -32.53 2.74
N LEU A 121 51.48 -32.55 1.98
CA LEU A 121 50.80 -31.34 1.52
C LEU A 121 50.06 -30.58 2.64
N LEU A 122 49.66 -31.27 3.70
CA LEU A 122 48.91 -30.72 4.84
C LEU A 122 49.80 -30.26 6.00
N HIS A 123 51.12 -30.43 5.91
CA HIS A 123 52.12 -30.01 6.89
C HIS A 123 53.01 -28.87 6.38
#